data_AF-A0A2T8I891-F1
#
_entry.id   AF-A0A2T8I891-F1
#
_cell.length_a   1.000
_cell.length_b   1.000
_cell.length_c   1.000
_cell.angle_alpha   90.00
_cell.angle_beta   90.00
_cell.angle_gamma   90.00
#
_symmetry.space_group_name_H-M   'P 1'
#
loop_
_entity.id
_entity.type
_entity.pdbx_description
1 polymer ?
#
loop_
_entity_poly.entity_id
_entity_poly.type
_entity_poly.pdbx_seq_one_letter_code
_entity_poly.pdbx_strand_id
1 'polypeptide(L)'
;MPDCTSPPGHVLLQGANRESQMDNETKPQDGDGKLPASFMFGPQFTEQNIYQLCSKEDITLAKSLMRIGSVFLEDLQVMEPLSMDRYGSVRKVYIVCKQDWTLPEEFQRWMVSNNPVDEVKEIDGADHMAMLSTPDDVVQCIADIVAKYS
;
A
#
# COMPACT_ATOMS: atom_id res chain seq x y z
N MET A 1 -7.15 4.77 2.92
CA MET A 1 -7.08 5.48 1.63
C MET A 1 -7.11 6.98 1.90
N PRO A 2 -6.40 7.82 1.12
CA PRO A 2 -6.52 9.28 1.23
C PRO A 2 -7.98 9.71 1.04
N ASP A 3 -8.45 10.69 1.82
CA ASP A 3 -9.78 11.29 1.67
C ASP A 3 -9.68 12.70 1.04
N CYS A 4 -10.81 13.40 0.92
CA CYS A 4 -10.90 14.74 0.33
C CYS A 4 -10.97 15.88 1.35
N THR A 5 -10.76 15.57 2.63
CA THR A 5 -10.94 16.48 3.77
C THR A 5 -9.66 16.68 4.58
N SER A 6 -8.71 15.77 4.45
CA SER A 6 -7.42 15.75 5.14
C SER A 6 -6.27 15.76 4.13
N PRO A 7 -5.09 16.27 4.52
CA PRO A 7 -3.88 16.09 3.71
C PRO A 7 -3.65 14.59 3.39
N PRO A 8 -3.20 14.23 2.17
CA PRO A 8 -3.01 12.84 1.77
C PRO A 8 -2.11 12.03 2.73
N GLY A 9 -1.15 12.68 3.40
CA GLY A 9 -0.26 12.04 4.37
C GLY A 9 -0.97 11.55 5.65
N HIS A 10 -2.21 11.98 5.91
CA HIS A 10 -2.96 11.59 7.12
C HIS A 10 -3.11 10.07 7.26
N VAL A 11 -3.42 9.36 6.18
CA VAL A 11 -3.57 7.90 6.20
C VAL A 11 -2.24 7.19 6.51
N LEU A 12 -1.13 7.72 6.01
CA LEU A 12 0.21 7.15 6.19
C LEU A 12 0.65 7.25 7.65
N LEU A 13 0.36 8.36 8.32
CA LEU A 13 0.62 8.53 9.76
C LEU A 13 -0.09 7.49 10.62
N GLN A 14 -1.30 7.09 10.23
CA GLN A 14 -2.08 6.09 10.95
C GLN A 14 -1.50 4.67 10.76
N GLY A 15 -0.89 4.41 9.60
CA GLY A 15 -0.19 3.16 9.29
C GLY A 15 1.19 3.06 9.94
N ALA A 16 1.97 4.15 9.94
CA ALA A 16 3.34 4.19 10.46
C ALA A 16 3.44 3.82 11.95
N ASN A 17 2.39 4.07 12.73
CA ASN A 17 2.31 3.68 14.14
C ASN A 17 2.16 2.16 14.36
N ARG A 18 2.00 1.38 13.29
CA ARG A 18 1.69 -0.06 13.34
C ARG A 18 2.75 -0.96 12.71
N GLU A 19 3.75 -0.39 12.02
CA GLU A 19 4.76 -1.18 11.30
C GLU A 19 5.89 -1.67 12.21
N SER A 20 6.23 -2.96 12.09
CA SER A 20 7.43 -3.53 12.70
C SER A 20 8.66 -3.07 11.91
N GLN A 21 9.56 -2.35 12.57
CA GLN A 21 10.72 -1.75 11.90
C GLN A 21 11.80 -2.77 11.46
N MET A 22 11.66 -4.06 11.84
CA MET A 22 12.61 -5.18 11.62
C MET A 22 14.01 -4.79 11.12
N ASP A 23 14.34 -5.14 9.87
CA ASP A 23 15.60 -4.77 9.21
C ASP A 23 15.38 -3.72 8.10
N ASN A 24 14.24 -3.02 8.13
CA ASN A 24 13.97 -1.91 7.22
C ASN A 24 14.87 -0.71 7.56
N GLU A 25 15.39 -0.05 6.53
CA GLU A 25 16.23 1.13 6.70
C GLU A 25 15.46 2.41 6.38
N THR A 26 15.48 3.36 7.31
CA THR A 26 14.97 4.72 7.11
C THR A 26 16.09 5.73 7.26
N LYS A 27 16.14 6.72 6.37
CA LYS A 27 16.96 7.92 6.53
C LYS A 27 16.04 9.14 6.54
N PRO A 28 16.21 10.07 7.50
CA PRO A 28 15.37 11.27 7.57
C PRO A 28 15.62 12.18 6.37
N GLN A 29 14.71 13.12 6.15
CA GLN A 29 14.91 14.23 5.23
C GLN A 29 16.22 14.97 5.56
N ASP A 30 16.93 15.44 4.54
CA ASP A 30 18.14 16.23 4.76
C ASP A 30 17.82 17.60 5.39
N GLY A 31 18.81 18.22 6.03
CA GLY A 31 18.61 19.47 6.78
C GLY A 31 18.16 20.67 5.91
N ASP A 32 18.42 20.61 4.61
CA ASP A 32 18.00 21.63 3.64
C ASP A 32 16.62 21.34 3.02
N GLY A 33 16.01 20.18 3.30
CA GLY A 33 14.72 19.75 2.75
C GLY A 33 14.74 19.40 1.26
N LYS A 34 15.91 19.21 0.64
CA LYS A 34 16.07 18.93 -0.79
C LYS A 34 15.94 17.45 -1.11
N LEU A 35 16.31 16.57 -0.18
CA LEU A 35 16.20 15.13 -0.30
C LEU A 35 15.13 14.63 0.68
N PRO A 36 14.05 13.98 0.19
CA PRO A 36 13.00 13.48 1.06
C PRO A 36 13.54 12.38 1.97
N ALA A 37 12.83 12.08 3.06
CA ALA A 37 13.14 10.91 3.86
C ALA A 37 13.12 9.66 2.98
N SER A 38 14.16 8.84 3.06
CA SER A 38 14.31 7.64 2.24
C SER A 38 14.01 6.39 3.04
N PHE A 39 13.45 5.38 2.38
CA PHE A 39 13.08 4.11 2.96
C PHE A 39 13.53 2.97 2.06
N MET A 40 14.03 1.89 2.66
CA MET A 40 14.34 0.64 1.97
C MET A 40 13.87 -0.53 2.81
N PHE A 41 13.11 -1.43 2.18
CA PHE A 41 12.75 -2.70 2.81
C PHE A 41 13.98 -3.56 3.02
N GLY A 42 14.11 -4.09 4.24
CA GLY A 42 15.16 -5.04 4.59
C GLY A 42 14.89 -6.43 3.99
N PRO A 43 15.94 -7.24 3.76
CA PRO A 43 15.78 -8.56 3.17
C PRO A 43 14.93 -9.53 4.03
N GLN A 44 14.94 -9.42 5.36
CA GLN A 44 14.12 -10.26 6.25
C GLN A 44 12.67 -9.79 6.22
N PHE A 45 12.42 -8.48 6.32
CA PHE A 45 11.07 -7.92 6.19
C PHE A 45 10.44 -8.25 4.85
N THR A 46 11.21 -8.14 3.76
CA THR A 46 10.75 -8.50 2.42
C THR A 46 10.24 -9.94 2.38
N GLU A 47 11.02 -10.89 2.90
CA GLU A 47 10.66 -12.30 2.90
C GLU A 47 9.51 -12.65 3.85
N GLN A 48 9.46 -12.02 5.03
CA GLN A 48 8.54 -12.41 6.10
C GLN A 48 7.22 -11.65 6.10
N ASN A 49 7.13 -10.46 5.48
CA ASN A 49 5.94 -9.60 5.57
C ASN A 49 5.37 -9.16 4.22
N ILE A 50 6.21 -9.12 3.18
CA ILE A 50 5.80 -8.69 1.84
C ILE A 50 5.54 -9.91 0.94
N TYR A 51 6.42 -10.90 0.98
CA TYR A 51 6.44 -12.06 0.08
C TYR A 51 6.21 -13.41 0.79
N GLN A 52 5.63 -13.40 1.99
CA GLN A 52 5.53 -14.58 2.87
C GLN A 52 4.69 -15.73 2.29
N LEU A 53 3.86 -15.48 1.28
CA LEU A 53 3.12 -16.51 0.54
C LEU A 53 3.59 -16.67 -0.92
N CYS A 54 4.64 -15.95 -1.32
CA CYS A 54 5.23 -16.05 -2.66
C CYS A 54 6.25 -17.18 -2.78
N SER A 55 6.67 -17.47 -4.01
CA SER A 55 7.73 -18.44 -4.28
C SER A 55 9.13 -17.94 -3.88
N LYS A 56 10.10 -18.86 -3.75
CA LYS A 56 11.49 -18.48 -3.45
C LYS A 56 12.14 -17.74 -4.62
N GLU A 57 11.70 -18.04 -5.83
CA GLU A 57 12.11 -17.39 -7.06
C GLU A 57 11.67 -15.91 -7.04
N ASP A 58 10.42 -15.64 -6.64
CA ASP A 58 9.90 -14.28 -6.51
C ASP A 58 10.64 -13.49 -5.43
N ILE A 59 10.88 -14.10 -4.27
CA ILE A 59 11.66 -13.48 -3.18
C ILE A 59 13.08 -13.14 -3.65
N THR A 60 13.73 -14.05 -4.38
CA THR A 60 15.08 -13.86 -4.92
C THR A 60 15.10 -12.73 -5.93
N LEU A 61 14.12 -12.70 -6.83
CA LEU A 61 13.97 -11.65 -7.82
C LEU A 61 13.75 -10.29 -7.15
N ALA A 62 12.84 -10.23 -6.17
CA ALA A 62 12.56 -9.02 -5.39
C ALA A 62 13.82 -8.46 -4.74
N LYS A 63 14.58 -9.28 -4.01
CA LYS A 63 15.83 -8.89 -3.35
C LYS A 63 16.89 -8.36 -4.34
N SER A 64 16.86 -8.80 -5.60
CA SER A 64 17.77 -8.31 -6.64
C SER A 64 17.34 -6.99 -7.30
N LEU A 65 16.05 -6.65 -7.21
CA LEU A 65 15.45 -5.50 -7.91
C LEU A 65 15.03 -4.36 -6.98
N MET A 66 14.89 -4.63 -5.68
CA MET A 66 14.49 -3.63 -4.70
C MET A 66 15.48 -2.47 -4.61
N ARG A 67 14.93 -1.26 -4.50
CA ARG A 67 15.67 0.00 -4.47
C ARG A 67 15.13 0.89 -3.37
N ILE A 68 15.97 1.82 -2.92
CA ILE A 68 15.58 2.88 -2.01
C ILE A 68 14.46 3.71 -2.64
N GLY A 69 13.40 3.95 -1.88
CA GLY A 69 12.28 4.81 -2.23
C GLY A 69 12.02 5.88 -1.17
N SER A 70 10.88 6.54 -1.26
CA SER A 70 10.36 7.46 -0.25
C SER A 70 8.85 7.39 -0.24
N VAL A 71 8.26 7.52 0.95
CA VAL A 71 6.80 7.71 1.10
C VAL A 71 6.40 9.19 0.91
N PHE A 72 7.36 10.10 0.80
CA PHE A 72 7.16 11.55 0.66
C PHE A 72 6.23 12.13 1.73
N LEU A 73 6.34 11.62 2.96
CA LEU A 73 5.39 11.92 4.02
C LEU A 73 5.37 13.43 4.35
N GLU A 74 6.54 14.05 4.36
CA GLU A 74 6.71 15.49 4.62
C GLU A 74 5.94 16.33 3.59
N ASP A 75 6.05 15.99 2.31
CA ASP A 75 5.35 16.69 1.22
C ASP A 75 3.84 16.42 1.26
N LEU A 76 3.43 15.17 1.52
CA LEU A 76 2.03 14.77 1.56
C LEU A 76 1.27 15.33 2.78
N GLN A 77 1.97 15.73 3.85
CA GLN A 77 1.38 16.35 5.03
C GLN A 77 1.02 17.83 4.83
N VAL A 78 1.81 18.54 4.02
CA VAL A 78 1.60 19.97 3.75
C VAL A 78 0.76 20.22 2.50
N MET A 79 0.45 19.17 1.74
CA MET A 79 -0.41 19.24 0.58
C MET A 79 -1.86 19.49 0.98
N GLU A 80 -2.53 20.36 0.24
CA GLU A 80 -3.98 20.54 0.34
C GLU A 80 -4.73 19.22 0.11
N PRO A 81 -5.88 19.00 0.77
CA PRO A 81 -6.70 17.81 0.54
C PRO A 81 -7.04 17.60 -0.94
N LEU A 82 -7.21 16.34 -1.32
CA LEU A 82 -7.63 15.99 -2.68
C LEU A 82 -9.04 16.54 -2.95
N SER A 83 -9.28 17.09 -4.15
CA SER A 83 -10.56 17.73 -4.45
C SER A 83 -11.70 16.73 -4.72
N MET A 84 -12.90 17.05 -4.23
CA MET A 84 -14.11 16.28 -4.49
C MET A 84 -14.48 16.25 -5.97
N ASP A 85 -14.40 17.39 -6.67
CA ASP A 85 -14.79 17.49 -8.08
C ASP A 85 -13.84 16.75 -9.04
N ARG A 86 -12.65 16.35 -8.57
CA ARG A 86 -11.70 15.55 -9.35
C ARG A 86 -11.49 14.18 -8.72
N TYR A 87 -10.67 14.08 -7.69
CA TYR A 87 -10.36 12.80 -7.04
C TYR A 87 -11.62 12.13 -6.47
N GLY A 88 -12.50 12.90 -5.83
CA GLY A 88 -13.76 12.40 -5.29
C GLY A 88 -14.71 11.86 -6.38
N SER A 89 -14.71 12.46 -7.57
CA SER A 89 -15.59 12.10 -8.69
C SER A 89 -15.28 10.74 -9.33
N VAL A 90 -14.06 10.23 -9.15
CA VAL A 90 -13.66 8.94 -9.72
C VAL A 90 -14.16 7.80 -8.83
N ARG A 91 -14.82 6.82 -9.46
CA ARG A 91 -15.20 5.55 -8.85
C ARG A 91 -13.98 4.83 -8.29
N LYS A 92 -14.08 4.31 -7.07
CA LYS A 92 -12.99 3.61 -6.39
C LYS A 92 -13.43 2.21 -6.03
N VAL A 93 -12.54 1.25 -6.27
CA VAL A 93 -12.69 -0.13 -5.81
C VAL A 93 -11.45 -0.46 -5.00
N TYR A 94 -11.62 -1.15 -3.87
CA TYR A 94 -10.52 -1.62 -3.04
C TYR A 94 -10.49 -3.15 -3.06
N ILE A 95 -9.31 -3.75 -3.24
CA ILE A 95 -9.12 -5.20 -3.15
C ILE A 95 -8.36 -5.49 -1.86
N VAL A 96 -8.99 -6.19 -0.92
CA VAL A 96 -8.40 -6.56 0.36
C VAL A 96 -7.62 -7.86 0.23
N CYS A 97 -6.36 -7.85 0.62
CA CYS A 97 -5.52 -9.05 0.73
C CYS A 97 -5.52 -9.55 2.18
N LYS A 98 -6.15 -10.69 2.46
CA LYS A 98 -6.43 -11.12 3.84
C LYS A 98 -5.20 -11.55 4.64
N GLN A 99 -4.14 -11.99 3.96
CA GLN A 99 -2.90 -12.43 4.59
C GLN A 99 -1.76 -11.43 4.38
N ASP A 100 -2.07 -10.18 4.04
CA ASP A 100 -1.08 -9.11 4.02
C ASP A 100 -0.61 -8.78 5.44
N TRP A 101 0.70 -8.97 5.70
CA TRP A 101 1.33 -8.66 6.99
C TRP A 101 2.09 -7.34 6.99
N THR A 102 2.18 -6.67 5.83
CA THR A 102 2.70 -5.31 5.69
C THR A 102 1.59 -4.30 5.95
N LEU A 103 0.41 -4.52 5.35
CA LEU A 103 -0.83 -3.78 5.62
C LEU A 103 -1.88 -4.77 6.14
N PRO A 104 -1.92 -5.03 7.47
CA PRO A 104 -2.87 -5.98 8.05
C PRO A 104 -4.31 -5.73 7.60
N GLU A 105 -5.10 -6.80 7.44
CA GLU A 105 -6.49 -6.73 6.99
C GLU A 105 -7.31 -5.67 7.76
N GLU A 106 -7.14 -5.60 9.08
CA GLU A 106 -7.81 -4.60 9.92
C GLU A 106 -7.49 -3.16 9.49
N PHE A 107 -6.25 -2.89 9.10
CA PHE A 107 -5.84 -1.57 8.63
C PHE A 107 -6.40 -1.28 7.23
N GLN A 108 -6.44 -2.28 6.34
CA GLN A 108 -7.11 -2.14 5.04
C GLN A 108 -8.60 -1.84 5.20
N ARG A 109 -9.28 -2.54 6.12
CA ARG A 109 -10.70 -2.30 6.44
C ARG A 109 -10.93 -0.94 7.09
N TRP A 110 -10.03 -0.51 7.97
CA TRP A 110 -10.06 0.83 8.54
C TRP A 110 -9.91 1.90 7.46
N MET A 111 -8.97 1.70 6.51
CA MET A 111 -8.76 2.59 5.37
C MET A 111 -10.00 2.76 4.50
N VAL A 112 -10.75 1.66 4.26
CA VAL A 112 -12.03 1.68 3.54
C VAL A 112 -13.13 2.33 4.36
N SER A 113 -13.18 2.09 5.67
CA SER A 113 -14.18 2.71 6.55
C SER A 113 -14.00 4.22 6.66
N ASN A 114 -12.75 4.69 6.66
CA ASN A 114 -12.41 6.10 6.75
C ASN A 114 -12.71 6.87 5.45
N ASN A 115 -12.48 6.24 4.29
CA ASN A 115 -12.87 6.78 2.99
C ASN A 115 -13.63 5.70 2.18
N PRO A 116 -14.96 5.63 2.30
CA PRO A 116 -15.78 4.63 1.63
C PRO A 116 -15.55 4.59 0.12
N VAL A 117 -15.50 3.37 -0.41
CA VAL A 117 -15.33 3.09 -1.84
C VAL A 117 -16.61 2.47 -2.41
N ASP A 118 -16.76 2.47 -3.73
CA ASP A 118 -17.96 1.95 -4.40
C ASP A 118 -18.08 0.41 -4.28
N GLU A 119 -16.95 -0.27 -4.16
CA GLU A 119 -16.91 -1.72 -4.01
C GLU A 119 -15.64 -2.16 -3.29
N VAL A 120 -15.78 -3.23 -2.51
CA VAL A 120 -14.66 -3.95 -1.89
C VAL A 120 -14.69 -5.37 -2.42
N LYS A 121 -13.59 -5.81 -3.01
CA LYS A 121 -13.31 -7.22 -3.29
C LYS A 121 -12.30 -7.74 -2.27
N GLU A 122 -12.24 -9.04 -2.07
CA GLU A 122 -11.35 -9.66 -1.11
C GLU A 122 -10.70 -10.88 -1.75
N ILE A 123 -9.41 -11.08 -1.49
CA ILE A 123 -8.67 -12.28 -1.91
C ILE A 123 -8.15 -12.96 -0.65
N ASP A 124 -8.58 -14.20 -0.46
CA ASP A 124 -8.07 -15.09 0.59
C ASP A 124 -6.83 -15.83 0.06
N GLY A 125 -5.84 -16.05 0.92
CA GLY A 125 -4.52 -16.55 0.54
C GLY A 125 -3.57 -15.50 -0.06
N ALA A 126 -3.95 -14.23 -0.16
CA ALA A 126 -3.10 -13.18 -0.72
C ALA A 126 -2.24 -12.49 0.34
N ASP A 127 -0.92 -12.45 0.12
CA ASP A 127 0.01 -11.57 0.84
C ASP A 127 0.01 -10.14 0.25
N HIS A 128 1.00 -9.32 0.64
CA HIS A 128 1.14 -7.96 0.11
C HIS A 128 1.35 -7.95 -1.41
N MET A 129 1.98 -8.99 -1.94
CA MET A 129 2.29 -9.17 -3.35
C MET A 129 1.25 -10.09 -4.02
N ALA A 130 -0.03 -9.76 -3.88
CA ALA A 130 -1.15 -10.54 -4.41
C ALA A 130 -1.01 -10.91 -5.90
N MET A 131 -0.39 -10.04 -6.71
CA MET A 131 -0.13 -10.31 -8.13
C MET A 131 0.90 -11.43 -8.38
N LEU A 132 1.60 -11.89 -7.34
CA LEU A 132 2.57 -12.97 -7.38
C LEU A 132 2.08 -14.18 -6.57
N SER A 133 1.52 -13.96 -5.37
CA SER A 133 1.00 -15.04 -4.51
C SER A 133 -0.32 -15.63 -5.02
N THR A 134 -1.21 -14.79 -5.58
CA THR A 134 -2.57 -15.17 -6.03
C THR A 134 -2.95 -14.49 -7.37
N PRO A 135 -2.13 -14.63 -8.43
CA PRO A 135 -2.29 -13.88 -9.68
C PRO A 135 -3.65 -14.11 -10.36
N ASP A 136 -4.14 -15.35 -10.35
CA ASP A 136 -5.41 -15.70 -11.00
C ASP A 136 -6.62 -15.02 -10.33
N ASP A 137 -6.62 -14.93 -8.99
CA ASP A 137 -7.68 -14.25 -8.23
C ASP A 137 -7.64 -12.73 -8.45
N VAL A 138 -6.44 -12.15 -8.56
CA VAL A 138 -6.29 -10.73 -8.92
C VAL A 138 -6.84 -10.47 -10.33
N VAL A 139 -6.51 -11.33 -11.30
CA VAL A 139 -7.02 -11.22 -12.68
C VAL A 139 -8.55 -11.34 -12.69
N GLN A 140 -9.11 -12.30 -11.96
CA GLN A 140 -10.56 -12.46 -11.87
C GLN A 140 -11.22 -11.24 -11.22
N CYS A 141 -10.65 -10.71 -10.13
CA CYS A 141 -11.15 -9.49 -9.49
C CYS A 141 -11.17 -8.30 -10.46
N ILE A 142 -10.10 -8.10 -11.23
CA ILE A 142 -10.01 -7.02 -12.22
C ILE A 142 -11.02 -7.25 -13.35
N ALA A 143 -11.13 -8.47 -13.87
CA ALA A 143 -12.08 -8.81 -14.93
C ALA A 143 -13.53 -8.55 -14.49
N ASP A 144 -13.90 -8.90 -13.26
CA ASP A 144 -15.21 -8.62 -12.68
C ASP A 144 -15.48 -7.11 -12.57
N ILE A 145 -14.49 -6.34 -12.09
CA ILE A 145 -14.58 -4.87 -11.97
C ILE A 145 -14.82 -4.27 -13.36
N VAL A 146 -14.04 -4.69 -14.36
CA VAL A 146 -14.21 -4.23 -15.74
C VAL A 146 -15.59 -4.61 -16.25
N ALA A 147 -16.02 -5.86 -16.11
CA ALA A 147 -17.33 -6.31 -16.58
C ALA A 147 -18.50 -5.56 -15.93
N LYS A 148 -18.39 -5.21 -14.64
CA LYS A 148 -19.41 -4.48 -13.90
C LYS A 148 -19.49 -3.00 -14.26
N TYR A 149 -18.36 -2.38 -14.60
CA TYR A 149 -18.25 -0.94 -14.81
C TYR A 149 -17.89 -0.54 -16.25
N SER A 150 -18.00 -1.48 -17.20
CA SER A 150 -17.94 -1.23 -18.65
C SER A 150 -19.13 -0.43 -19.16
#